data_AF-A0A9X6LMW7-F1
#
_entry.id   AF-A0A9X6LMW7-F1
#
_cell.length_a   1.000
_cell.length_b   1.000
_cell.length_c   1.000
_cell.angle_alpha   90.00
_cell.angle_beta   90.00
_cell.angle_gamma   90.00
#
_symmetry.space_group_name_H-M   'P 1'
#
loop_
_entity.id
_entity.type
_entity.pdbx_description
1 polymer ?
#
loop_
_entity_poly.entity_id
_entity_poly.type
_entity_poly.pdbx_seq_one_letter_code
_entity_poly.pdbx_strand_id
1 'polypeptide(L)' 'MKKEIKVEVKNDFTICDNTGKLLQEFKEGEQFDVKLNKNTWKFICGELVVAEYNYFGNIKMHDGFKLI' A
#
# COMPACT_ATOMS: atom_id res chain seq x y z
N MET A 1 -14.90 4.35 -9.47
CA MET A 1 -13.59 4.01 -8.87
C MET A 1 -13.26 5.02 -7.79
N LYS A 2 -12.85 4.56 -6.59
CA LYS A 2 -12.34 5.41 -5.52
C LYS A 2 -11.01 6.04 -5.94
N LYS A 3 -10.81 7.31 -5.58
CA LYS A 3 -9.58 8.08 -5.85
C LYS A 3 -8.62 8.09 -4.67
N GLU A 4 -9.12 7.70 -3.50
CA GLU A 4 -8.39 7.66 -2.23
C GLU A 4 -9.00 6.55 -1.38
N ILE A 5 -8.15 5.89 -0.60
CA ILE A 5 -8.51 4.84 0.36
C ILE A 5 -7.76 5.06 1.66
N LYS A 6 -8.32 4.60 2.76
CA LYS A 6 -7.63 4.51 4.03
C LYS A 6 -7.23 3.06 4.28
N VAL A 7 -5.97 2.85 4.64
CA VAL A 7 -5.42 1.51 4.87
C VAL A 7 -4.77 1.44 6.24
N GLU A 8 -4.77 0.26 6.82
CA GLU A 8 -4.06 -0.06 8.06
C GLU A 8 -3.07 -1.20 7.82
N VAL A 9 -1.88 -1.07 8.41
CA VAL A 9 -0.84 -2.10 8.38
C VAL A 9 -1.24 -3.28 9.26
N LYS A 10 -1.14 -4.51 8.73
CA LYS A 10 -1.54 -5.73 9.44
C LYS A 10 -0.49 -6.29 10.40
N ASN A 11 0.79 -6.14 10.09
CA ASN A 11 1.91 -6.66 10.87
C ASN A 11 3.11 -5.73 10.68
N ASP A 12 4.05 -5.72 11.62
CA ASP A 12 5.34 -5.05 11.43
C ASP A 12 6.10 -5.64 10.25
N PHE A 13 6.60 -4.79 9.34
CA PHE A 13 7.53 -5.19 8.30
C PHE A 13 8.41 -4.02 7.83
N THR A 14 9.54 -4.37 7.22
CA THR A 14 10.49 -3.42 6.67
C THR A 14 10.69 -3.65 5.19
N ILE A 15 10.94 -2.56 4.46
CA ILE A 15 11.36 -2.57 3.06
C ILE A 15 12.83 -2.18 3.04
N CYS A 16 13.65 -3.04 2.46
CA CYS A 16 15.06 -2.78 2.21
C CYS A 16 15.33 -2.72 0.72
N ASP A 17 16.36 -1.98 0.32
CA ASP A 17 16.88 -2.02 -1.04
C ASP A 17 17.68 -3.31 -1.31
N ASN A 18 18.18 -3.47 -2.54
CA ASN A 18 18.95 -4.64 -2.95
C ASN A 18 20.32 -4.77 -2.25
N THR A 19 20.77 -3.74 -1.53
CA THR A 19 21.99 -3.77 -0.70
C THR A 19 21.69 -4.14 0.75
N GLY A 20 20.41 -4.32 1.11
CA GLY A 20 19.96 -4.56 2.47
C GLY A 20 19.80 -3.28 3.30
N LYS A 21 19.92 -2.10 2.69
CA LYS A 21 19.70 -0.83 3.39
C LYS A 21 18.21 -0.61 3.58
N LEU A 22 17.81 -0.31 4.81
CA LEU A 22 16.42 0.03 5.15
C LEU A 22 15.96 1.28 4.37
N LEU A 23 14.88 1.15 3.63
CA LEU A 23 14.20 2.25 2.93
C LEU A 23 13.01 2.75 3.75
N GLN A 24 12.20 1.85 4.27
CA GLN A 24 10.97 2.18 4.98
C GLN A 24 10.60 1.09 5.98
N GLU A 25 10.00 1.50 7.10
CA GLU A 25 9.43 0.61 8.10
C GLU A 25 7.92 0.88 8.19
N PHE A 26 7.15 -0.17 8.43
CA PHE A 26 5.72 -0.13 8.71
C PHE A 26 5.46 -0.87 10.02
N LYS A 27 4.68 -0.26 10.90
CA LYS A 27 4.26 -0.85 12.17
C LYS A 27 2.80 -1.24 12.13
N GLU A 28 2.49 -2.37 12.76
CA GLU A 28 1.12 -2.85 12.92
C GLU A 28 0.23 -1.75 13.52
N GLY A 29 -0.94 -1.56 12.90
CA GLY A 29 -1.90 -0.55 13.32
C GLY A 29 -1.65 0.86 12.77
N GLU A 30 -0.52 1.12 12.09
CA GLU A 30 -0.33 2.40 11.39
C GLU A 30 -1.36 2.55 10.26
N GLN A 31 -1.89 3.77 10.13
CA GLN A 31 -2.92 4.10 9.16
C GLN A 31 -2.45 5.17 8.18
N PHE A 32 -2.82 4.99 6.92
CA PHE A 32 -2.44 5.90 5.84
C PHE A 32 -3.62 6.20 4.94
N ASP A 33 -3.79 7.49 4.60
CA ASP A 33 -4.64 7.92 3.50
C ASP A 33 -3.84 7.86 2.19
N VAL A 34 -4.25 6.98 1.29
CA VAL A 34 -3.50 6.65 0.08
C VAL A 34 -4.30 7.01 -1.16
N LYS A 35 -3.70 7.86 -2.00
CA LYS A 35 -4.31 8.33 -3.25
C LYS A 35 -3.98 7.40 -4.42
N LEU A 36 -4.95 7.25 -5.32
CA LEU A 36 -4.77 6.51 -6.56
C LEU A 36 -3.80 7.26 -7.47
N ASN A 37 -2.71 6.60 -7.84
CA ASN A 37 -1.86 7.06 -8.93
C ASN A 37 -2.60 6.85 -10.26
N LYS A 38 -2.98 7.94 -10.93
CA LYS A 38 -3.77 7.89 -12.17
C LYS A 38 -3.03 7.27 -13.35
N ASN A 39 -1.70 7.26 -13.32
CA ASN A 39 -0.88 6.73 -14.41
C ASN A 39 -0.77 5.21 -14.31
N THR A 40 -0.64 4.68 -13.09
CA THR A 40 -0.44 3.23 -12.85
C THR A 40 -1.69 2.51 -12.38
N TRP A 41 -2.73 3.25 -11.96
CA TRP A 41 -3.98 2.72 -11.37
C TRP A 41 -3.74 1.94 -10.06
N LYS A 42 -2.69 2.33 -9.33
CA LYS A 42 -2.26 1.75 -8.06
C LYS A 42 -2.35 2.75 -6.92
N PHE A 43 -2.62 2.26 -5.73
CA PHE A 43 -2.50 3.01 -4.48
C PHE A 43 -1.09 2.77 -3.93
N ILE A 44 -0.30 3.83 -3.79
CA ILE A 44 1.12 3.75 -3.43
C ILE A 44 1.34 4.52 -2.12
N CYS A 45 1.92 3.84 -1.13
CA CYS A 45 2.33 4.43 0.15
C CYS A 45 3.85 4.28 0.30
N GLY A 46 4.58 5.40 0.18
CA GLY A 46 6.04 5.39 0.13
C GLY A 46 6.55 4.52 -1.04
N GLU A 47 7.38 3.54 -0.73
CA GLU A 47 7.99 2.63 -1.72
C GLU A 47 7.11 1.41 -2.07
N LEU A 48 5.91 1.26 -1.47
CA LEU A 48 5.08 0.08 -1.66
C LEU A 48 3.74 0.38 -2.33
N VAL A 49 3.31 -0.52 -3.22
CA VAL A 49 1.93 -0.60 -3.69
C VAL A 49 1.09 -1.27 -2.60
N VAL A 50 0.18 -0.52 -1.98
CA VAL A 50 -0.71 -1.05 -0.93
C VAL A 50 -1.95 -1.70 -1.49
N ALA A 51 -2.39 -1.28 -2.67
CA ALA A 51 -3.54 -1.85 -3.37
C ALA A 51 -3.53 -1.46 -4.85
N GLU A 52 -4.24 -2.22 -5.67
CA GLU A 52 -4.46 -1.92 -7.08
C GLU A 52 -5.85 -2.35 -7.53
N TYR A 53 -6.33 -1.81 -8.65
CA TYR A 53 -7.54 -2.31 -9.28
C TYR A 53 -7.26 -3.57 -10.09
N ASN A 54 -8.05 -4.61 -9.88
CA ASN A 54 -8.04 -5.78 -10.75
C ASN A 54 -8.83 -5.53 -12.04
N TYR A 55 -8.83 -6.50 -12.96
CA TYR A 55 -9.53 -6.42 -14.25
C TYR A 55 -11.03 -6.10 -14.14
N PHE A 56 -11.67 -6.47 -13.03
CA PHE A 56 -13.09 -6.22 -12.77
C PHE A 56 -13.36 -4.86 -12.11
N GLY A 57 -12.33 -4.05 -11.88
CA GLY A 57 -12.46 -2.77 -11.19
C GLY A 57 -12.61 -2.87 -9.68
N ASN A 58 -12.33 -4.05 -9.09
CA ASN A 58 -12.30 -4.25 -7.65
C ASN A 58 -10.92 -3.97 -7.08
N ILE A 59 -10.86 -3.42 -5.87
CA ILE A 59 -9.61 -3.16 -5.17
C ILE A 59 -9.05 -4.49 -4.66
N LYS A 60 -7.83 -4.83 -5.09
CA LYS A 60 -7.02 -5.93 -4.57
C LYS A 60 -5.97 -5.34 -3.63
N MET A 61 -6.06 -5.71 -2.36
CA MET A 61 -5.12 -5.27 -1.32
C MET A 61 -3.82 -6.06 -1.39
N HIS A 62 -2.70 -5.42 -1.07
CA HIS A 62 -1.45 -6.09 -0.75
C HIS A 62 -1.54 -6.76 0.63
N ASP A 63 -0.90 -7.90 0.81
CA ASP A 63 -1.10 -8.75 1.99
C ASP A 63 -0.78 -8.05 3.31
N GLY A 64 0.21 -7.16 3.32
CA GLY A 64 0.61 -6.35 4.48
C GLY A 64 -0.40 -5.30 4.95
N PHE A 65 -1.50 -5.05 4.20
CA PHE A 65 -2.47 -4.00 4.50
C PHE A 65 -3.90 -4.53 4.51
N LYS A 66 -4.76 -3.87 5.28
CA LYS A 66 -6.22 -4.02 5.21
C LYS A 66 -6.85 -2.66 4.89
N LEU A 67 -7.94 -2.69 4.13
CA LEU A 67 -8.77 -1.53 3.88
C LEU A 67 -9.63 -1.25 5.12
N ILE A 68 -9.69 0.01 5.56
CA ILE A 68 -10.54 0.46 6.68
C ILE A 68 -11.47 1.61 6.27
#